data_AF-A0A1W9HW88-F1
#
_entry.id   AF-A0A1W9HW88-F1
#
_cell.length_a   1.000
_cell.length_b   1.000
_cell.length_c   1.000
_cell.angle_alpha   90.00
_cell.angle_beta   90.00
_cell.angle_gamma   90.00
#
_symmetry.space_group_name_H-M   'P 1'
#
loop_
_entity.id
_entity.type
_entity.pdbx_description
1 polymer ?
#
loop_
_entity_poly.entity_id
_entity_poly.type
_entity_poly.pdbx_seq_one_letter_code
_entity_poly.pdbx_strand_id
1 'polypeptide(L)'
;MTQQTSFWQDTREYANQIWQFNKIDWQVYFAWVGLMLGLLFSVTAFILVGHFNNANFPPYVWNVPIGTLIFVGAIAFDTIGHRTTYKEYLKKGESLVHHITIFAGVTSVLALCLCYSYPDFFKIPAISLIALSIFYSMIDEALHWHRYLNQKSDRVEMWSHFFIFLGHTIMVLAWYHWFDQGYPGVKETLITMQRLGLI
;
A
#
# COMPACT_ATOMS: atom_id res chain seq x y z
N MET A 1 -29.62 20.15 -12.83
CA MET A 1 -28.23 20.64 -12.93
C MET A 1 -27.58 20.37 -11.59
N THR A 2 -26.80 19.31 -11.48
CA THR A 2 -26.01 19.02 -10.28
C THR A 2 -24.99 20.15 -10.11
N GLN A 3 -24.98 20.80 -8.95
CA GLN A 3 -23.98 21.83 -8.63
C GLN A 3 -22.58 21.24 -8.89
N GLN A 4 -21.75 21.97 -9.63
CA GLN A 4 -20.31 21.65 -9.69
C GLN A 4 -19.72 21.97 -8.31
N THR A 5 -19.62 20.94 -7.48
CA THR A 5 -18.87 20.98 -6.23
C THR A 5 -17.37 21.01 -6.54
N SER A 6 -16.61 21.66 -5.67
CA SER A 6 -15.14 21.65 -5.76
C SER A 6 -14.57 20.31 -5.32
N PHE A 7 -13.39 19.93 -5.82
CA PHE A 7 -12.72 18.69 -5.39
C PHE A 7 -12.57 18.60 -3.86
N TRP A 8 -12.25 19.71 -3.20
CA TRP A 8 -12.15 19.77 -1.74
C TRP A 8 -13.47 19.48 -1.01
N GLN A 9 -14.59 19.91 -1.58
CA GLN A 9 -15.91 19.59 -1.04
C GLN A 9 -16.21 18.11 -1.22
N ASP A 10 -15.97 17.57 -2.42
CA ASP A 10 -16.15 16.13 -2.71
C ASP A 10 -15.31 15.28 -1.76
N THR A 11 -14.03 15.61 -1.55
CA THR A 11 -13.13 14.89 -0.63
C THR A 11 -13.64 14.95 0.81
N ARG A 12 -14.13 16.11 1.26
CA ARG A 12 -14.66 16.27 2.63
C ARG A 12 -15.95 15.46 2.81
N GLU A 13 -16.87 15.53 1.85
CA GLU A 13 -18.12 14.77 1.88
C GLU A 13 -17.84 13.27 1.85
N TYR A 14 -16.90 12.84 1.02
CA TYR A 14 -16.43 11.46 0.95
C TYR A 14 -15.84 10.99 2.30
N ALA A 15 -14.95 11.77 2.91
CA ALA A 15 -14.36 11.44 4.21
C ALA A 15 -15.43 11.35 5.32
N ASN A 16 -16.44 12.22 5.28
CA ASN A 16 -17.54 12.20 6.26
C ASN A 16 -18.39 10.92 6.19
N GLN A 17 -18.33 10.14 5.10
CA GLN A 17 -19.00 8.85 5.02
C GLN A 17 -18.51 7.86 6.10
N ILE A 18 -17.32 8.08 6.68
CA ILE A 18 -16.78 7.25 7.78
C ILE A 18 -17.74 7.18 8.98
N TRP A 19 -18.57 8.21 9.19
CA TRP A 19 -19.57 8.23 10.27
C TRP A 19 -20.72 7.25 10.07
N GLN A 20 -20.85 6.65 8.88
CA GLN A 20 -21.84 5.60 8.59
C GLN A 20 -21.34 4.19 8.92
N PHE A 21 -20.08 4.04 9.35
CA PHE A 21 -19.51 2.74 9.66
C PHE A 21 -20.24 2.05 10.81
N ASN A 22 -20.63 0.80 10.59
CA ASN A 22 -21.00 -0.10 11.69
C ASN A 22 -19.75 -0.78 12.29
N LYS A 23 -19.97 -1.62 13.30
CA LYS A 23 -18.87 -2.33 14.00
C LYS A 23 -18.00 -3.18 13.06
N ILE A 24 -18.59 -3.84 12.06
CA ILE A 24 -17.86 -4.69 11.12
C ILE A 24 -17.02 -3.82 10.17
N ASP A 25 -17.57 -2.69 9.71
CA ASP A 25 -16.83 -1.75 8.87
C ASP A 25 -15.60 -1.20 9.61
N TRP A 26 -15.74 -0.85 10.89
CA TRP A 26 -14.61 -0.45 11.74
C TRP A 26 -13.56 -1.56 11.91
N GLN A 27 -13.98 -2.80 12.15
CA GLN A 27 -13.05 -3.93 12.27
C GLN A 27 -12.22 -4.12 11.00
N VAL A 28 -12.88 -4.10 9.85
CA VAL A 28 -12.21 -4.25 8.55
C VAL A 28 -11.28 -3.07 8.27
N TYR A 29 -11.74 -1.84 8.56
CA TYR A 29 -10.94 -0.63 8.39
C TYR A 29 -9.66 -0.68 9.26
N PHE A 30 -9.79 -0.98 10.56
CA PHE A 30 -8.63 -1.10 11.44
C PHE A 30 -7.71 -2.25 11.05
N ALA A 31 -8.25 -3.39 10.62
CA ALA A 31 -7.42 -4.51 10.18
C ALA A 31 -6.56 -4.13 8.96
N TRP A 32 -7.17 -3.54 7.92
CA TRP A 32 -6.46 -3.24 6.67
C TRP A 32 -5.62 -1.97 6.75
N VAL A 33 -6.22 -0.85 7.17
CA VAL A 33 -5.49 0.42 7.30
C VAL A 33 -4.44 0.30 8.40
N GLY A 34 -4.75 -0.40 9.50
CA GLY A 34 -3.80 -0.67 10.56
C GLY A 34 -2.64 -1.56 10.13
N LEU A 35 -2.89 -2.60 9.30
CA LEU A 35 -1.81 -3.40 8.70
C LEU A 35 -0.87 -2.53 7.86
N MET A 36 -1.41 -1.65 7.03
CA MET A 36 -0.61 -0.79 6.15
C MET A 36 0.13 0.31 6.93
N LEU A 37 -0.49 0.88 7.97
CA LEU A 37 0.19 1.76 8.92
C LEU A 37 1.31 1.01 9.66
N GLY A 38 1.08 -0.23 10.05
CA GLY A 38 2.08 -1.10 10.65
C GLY A 38 3.29 -1.30 9.73
N LEU A 39 3.05 -1.55 8.43
CA LEU A 39 4.11 -1.59 7.42
C LEU A 39 4.88 -0.27 7.35
N LEU A 40 4.16 0.85 7.20
CA LEU A 40 4.75 2.20 7.13
C LEU A 40 5.65 2.49 8.34
N PHE A 41 5.12 2.32 9.55
CA PHE A 41 5.88 2.63 10.76
C PHE A 41 7.03 1.66 10.96
N SER A 42 6.87 0.36 10.66
CA SER A 42 7.94 -0.61 10.81
C SER A 42 9.11 -0.33 9.86
N VAL A 43 8.83 -0.08 8.57
CA VAL A 43 9.88 0.21 7.59
C VAL A 43 10.53 1.57 7.84
N THR A 44 9.74 2.58 8.20
CA THR A 44 10.25 3.92 8.52
C THR A 44 11.11 3.89 9.78
N ALA A 45 10.65 3.23 10.84
CA ALA A 45 11.42 3.09 12.07
C ALA A 45 12.72 2.32 11.84
N PHE A 46 12.69 1.23 11.08
CA PHE A 46 13.88 0.47 10.72
C PHE A 46 14.91 1.36 10.00
N ILE A 47 14.49 2.09 8.96
CA ILE A 47 15.38 2.99 8.21
C ILE A 47 15.88 4.14 9.10
N LEU A 48 15.03 4.74 9.94
CA LEU A 48 15.44 5.83 10.84
C LEU A 48 16.45 5.36 11.89
N VAL A 49 16.22 4.19 12.50
CA VAL A 49 17.17 3.61 13.46
C VAL A 49 18.53 3.40 12.81
N GLY A 50 18.57 2.82 11.61
CA GLY A 50 19.83 2.66 10.89
C GLY A 50 20.48 4.00 10.53
N HIS A 51 19.70 4.92 9.96
CA HIS A 51 20.19 6.23 9.52
C HIS A 51 20.84 7.02 10.66
N PHE A 52 20.16 7.10 11.82
CA PHE A 52 20.69 7.79 13.00
C PHE A 52 21.85 7.06 13.68
N ASN A 53 22.13 5.80 13.29
CA ASN A 53 23.26 5.00 13.78
C ASN A 53 24.30 4.73 12.69
N ASN A 54 24.36 5.59 11.66
CA ASN A 54 25.37 5.56 10.59
C ASN A 54 25.30 4.35 9.64
N ALA A 55 24.14 3.69 9.54
CA ALA A 55 23.91 2.74 8.45
C ALA A 55 23.91 3.48 7.11
N ASN A 56 24.63 2.94 6.12
CA ASN A 56 24.74 3.55 4.81
C ASN A 56 23.51 3.19 3.96
N PHE A 57 22.47 4.01 4.05
CA PHE A 57 21.30 3.90 3.17
C PHE A 57 21.45 4.81 1.94
N PRO A 58 21.47 4.25 0.72
CA PRO A 58 21.36 5.05 -0.49
C PRO A 58 20.06 5.88 -0.50
N PRO A 59 20.06 7.09 -1.10
CA PRO A 59 18.89 7.97 -1.08
C PRO A 59 17.60 7.34 -1.63
N TYR A 60 17.68 6.42 -2.59
CA TYR A 60 16.49 5.78 -3.17
C TYR A 60 15.75 4.89 -2.16
N VAL A 61 16.38 4.45 -1.06
CA VAL A 61 15.74 3.60 -0.05
C VAL A 61 14.57 4.34 0.62
N TRP A 62 14.65 5.67 0.72
CA TRP A 62 13.57 6.51 1.25
C TRP A 62 12.29 6.49 0.39
N ASN A 63 12.38 6.06 -0.87
CA ASN A 63 11.19 5.85 -1.69
C ASN A 63 10.32 4.72 -1.14
N VAL A 64 10.87 3.77 -0.38
CA VAL A 64 10.07 2.71 0.26
C VAL A 64 9.03 3.32 1.22
N PRO A 65 9.42 4.01 2.31
CA PRO A 65 8.45 4.62 3.23
C PRO A 65 7.62 5.74 2.58
N ILE A 66 8.16 6.50 1.62
CA ILE A 66 7.37 7.52 0.89
C ILE A 66 6.27 6.87 0.06
N GLY A 67 6.60 5.82 -0.71
CA GLY A 67 5.62 5.05 -1.47
C GLY A 67 4.57 4.42 -0.56
N THR A 68 4.99 3.83 0.56
CA THR A 68 4.07 3.29 1.57
C THR A 68 3.17 4.37 2.16
N LEU A 69 3.67 5.57 2.45
CA LEU A 69 2.86 6.68 2.99
C LEU A 69 1.77 7.12 1.99
N ILE A 70 2.14 7.30 0.72
CA ILE A 70 1.20 7.64 -0.36
C ILE A 70 0.13 6.55 -0.46
N PHE A 71 0.55 5.28 -0.49
CA PHE A 71 -0.32 4.12 -0.58
C PHE A 71 -1.30 4.01 0.60
N VAL A 72 -0.80 4.12 1.83
CA VAL A 72 -1.61 4.05 3.07
C VAL A 72 -2.63 5.17 3.11
N GLY A 73 -2.22 6.40 2.79
CA GLY A 73 -3.12 7.55 2.75
C GLY A 73 -4.27 7.32 1.76
N ALA A 74 -3.93 6.83 0.57
CA ALA A 74 -4.91 6.57 -0.47
C ALA A 74 -5.86 5.40 -0.13
N ILE A 75 -5.34 4.28 0.39
CA ILE A 75 -6.16 3.16 0.87
C ILE A 75 -7.09 3.57 2.02
N ALA A 76 -6.62 4.43 2.93
CA ALA A 76 -7.45 4.90 4.03
C ALA A 76 -8.69 5.64 3.52
N PHE A 77 -8.55 6.47 2.49
CA PHE A 77 -9.69 7.08 1.82
C PHE A 77 -10.52 6.04 1.06
N ASP A 78 -9.93 5.27 0.15
CA ASP A 78 -10.64 4.28 -0.67
C ASP A 78 -11.51 3.30 0.17
N THR A 79 -10.97 2.84 1.29
CA THR A 79 -11.68 1.94 2.21
C THR A 79 -12.98 2.56 2.73
N ILE A 80 -13.04 3.89 2.92
CA ILE A 80 -14.27 4.59 3.31
C ILE A 80 -15.37 4.37 2.27
N GLY A 81 -15.09 4.59 0.99
CA GLY A 81 -16.08 4.39 -0.08
C GLY A 81 -16.46 2.92 -0.24
N HIS A 82 -15.50 2.02 -0.15
CA HIS A 82 -15.74 0.57 -0.23
C HIS A 82 -16.66 0.04 0.88
N ARG A 83 -16.64 0.67 2.05
CA ARG A 83 -17.51 0.29 3.17
C ARG A 83 -18.85 1.01 3.20
N THR A 84 -19.03 2.04 2.38
CA THR A 84 -20.24 2.88 2.35
C THR A 84 -20.89 2.85 0.96
N THR A 85 -20.48 3.74 0.07
CA THR A 85 -21.11 3.99 -1.24
C THR A 85 -21.00 2.81 -2.22
N TYR A 86 -19.90 2.05 -2.20
CA TYR A 86 -19.58 1.06 -3.25
C TYR A 86 -19.80 -0.40 -2.86
N LYS A 87 -20.28 -0.65 -1.64
CA LYS A 87 -20.36 -1.98 -1.01
C LYS A 87 -21.07 -3.05 -1.85
N GLU A 88 -22.15 -2.69 -2.52
CA GLU A 88 -22.93 -3.62 -3.36
C GLU A 88 -22.35 -3.82 -4.77
N TYR A 89 -21.57 -2.87 -5.27
CA TYR A 89 -20.92 -2.99 -6.57
C TYR A 89 -19.68 -3.88 -6.49
N LEU A 90 -18.91 -3.78 -5.41
CA LEU A 90 -17.72 -4.62 -5.17
C LEU A 90 -18.02 -6.12 -5.11
N LYS A 91 -19.22 -6.49 -4.67
CA LYS A 91 -19.67 -7.90 -4.61
C LYS A 91 -19.78 -8.55 -5.99
N LYS A 92 -19.73 -7.78 -7.09
CA LYS A 92 -19.91 -8.28 -8.47
C LYS A 92 -18.62 -8.79 -9.13
N GLY A 93 -17.53 -8.97 -8.37
CA GLY A 93 -16.31 -9.62 -8.84
C GLY A 93 -15.03 -8.84 -8.54
N GLU A 94 -15.12 -7.52 -8.41
CA GLU A 94 -13.98 -6.65 -8.05
C GLU A 94 -13.34 -7.06 -6.71
N SER A 95 -14.17 -7.50 -5.74
CA SER A 95 -13.66 -8.03 -4.48
C SER A 95 -12.62 -9.15 -4.67
N LEU A 96 -12.79 -10.06 -5.63
CA LEU A 96 -11.82 -11.14 -5.85
C LEU A 96 -10.48 -10.59 -6.36
N VAL A 97 -10.52 -9.68 -7.33
CA VAL A 97 -9.33 -9.02 -7.89
C VAL A 97 -8.58 -8.27 -6.79
N HIS A 98 -9.31 -7.56 -5.93
CA HIS A 98 -8.76 -6.86 -4.79
C HIS A 98 -8.02 -7.82 -3.83
N HIS A 99 -8.64 -8.93 -3.43
CA HIS A 99 -8.01 -9.90 -2.53
C HIS A 99 -6.75 -10.55 -3.13
N ILE A 100 -6.76 -10.86 -4.42
CA ILE A 100 -5.58 -11.40 -5.13
C ILE A 100 -4.45 -10.36 -5.14
N THR A 101 -4.78 -9.11 -5.43
CA THR A 101 -3.81 -7.99 -5.44
C THR A 101 -3.18 -7.80 -4.07
N ILE A 102 -3.99 -7.76 -3.00
CA ILE A 102 -3.50 -7.68 -1.61
C ILE A 102 -2.60 -8.87 -1.31
N PHE A 103 -3.04 -10.09 -1.60
CA PHE A 103 -2.27 -11.29 -1.30
C PHE A 103 -0.90 -11.24 -1.99
N ALA A 104 -0.85 -10.95 -3.29
CA ALA A 104 0.38 -10.82 -4.05
C ALA A 104 1.27 -9.69 -3.50
N GLY A 105 0.70 -8.52 -3.18
CA GLY A 105 1.43 -7.39 -2.61
C GLY A 105 2.05 -7.71 -1.26
N VAL A 106 1.27 -8.18 -0.29
CA VAL A 106 1.75 -8.51 1.06
C VAL A 106 2.80 -9.62 1.01
N THR A 107 2.53 -10.70 0.28
CA THR A 107 3.47 -11.82 0.20
C THR A 107 4.75 -11.45 -0.54
N SER A 108 4.70 -10.51 -1.50
CA SER A 108 5.91 -10.00 -2.15
C SER A 108 6.83 -9.27 -1.17
N VAL A 109 6.28 -8.46 -0.26
CA VAL A 109 7.05 -7.77 0.78
C VAL A 109 7.67 -8.76 1.75
N LEU A 110 6.92 -9.78 2.19
CA LEU A 110 7.45 -10.86 3.03
C LEU A 110 8.58 -11.63 2.33
N ALA A 111 8.40 -11.95 1.04
CA ALA A 111 9.42 -12.62 0.24
C ALA A 111 10.68 -11.75 0.08
N LEU A 112 10.51 -10.44 -0.14
CA LEU A 112 11.62 -9.48 -0.17
C LEU A 112 12.37 -9.44 1.16
N CYS A 113 11.69 -9.42 2.30
CA CYS A 113 12.36 -9.54 3.61
C CYS A 113 13.15 -10.84 3.73
N LEU A 114 12.58 -11.98 3.30
CA LEU A 114 13.25 -13.28 3.32
C LEU A 114 14.44 -13.36 2.37
N CYS A 115 14.47 -12.56 1.30
CA CYS A 115 15.63 -12.46 0.41
C CYS A 115 16.90 -11.97 1.11
N TYR A 116 16.80 -11.29 2.27
CA TYR A 116 17.98 -10.90 3.03
C TYR A 116 18.79 -12.13 3.50
N SER A 117 18.11 -13.18 3.96
CA SER A 117 18.75 -14.40 4.45
C SER A 117 18.87 -15.50 3.38
N TYR A 118 17.94 -15.54 2.44
CA TYR A 118 17.79 -16.61 1.45
C TYR A 118 17.56 -16.06 0.03
N PRO A 119 18.49 -15.25 -0.50
CA PRO A 119 18.29 -14.52 -1.75
C PRO A 119 18.05 -15.45 -2.95
N ASP A 120 18.80 -16.54 -3.07
CA ASP A 120 18.72 -17.45 -4.22
C ASP A 120 17.35 -18.14 -4.33
N PHE A 121 16.74 -18.45 -3.20
CA PHE A 121 15.44 -19.13 -3.16
C PHE A 121 14.28 -18.13 -3.35
N PHE A 122 14.28 -17.02 -2.63
CA PHE A 122 13.13 -16.10 -2.60
C PHE A 122 13.11 -15.06 -3.72
N LYS A 123 14.22 -14.86 -4.46
CA LYS A 123 14.26 -13.89 -5.56
C LYS A 123 13.16 -14.13 -6.61
N ILE A 124 13.04 -15.36 -7.09
CA ILE A 124 12.05 -15.71 -8.14
C ILE A 124 10.61 -15.58 -7.61
N PRO A 125 10.25 -16.15 -6.44
CA PRO A 125 8.94 -15.89 -5.82
C PRO A 125 8.64 -14.41 -5.63
N ALA A 126 9.58 -13.61 -5.11
CA ALA A 126 9.38 -12.19 -4.87
C ALA A 126 9.07 -11.44 -6.16
N ILE A 127 9.87 -11.59 -7.21
CA ILE A 127 9.63 -10.93 -8.51
C ILE A 127 8.29 -11.36 -9.10
N SER A 128 7.95 -12.65 -9.00
CA SER A 128 6.69 -13.18 -9.53
C SER A 128 5.48 -12.55 -8.83
N LEU A 129 5.55 -12.41 -7.51
CA LEU A 129 4.50 -11.78 -6.70
C LEU A 129 4.41 -10.27 -6.95
N ILE A 130 5.54 -9.57 -7.14
CA ILE A 130 5.54 -8.15 -7.54
C ILE A 130 4.90 -7.98 -8.92
N ALA A 131 5.27 -8.82 -9.89
CA ALA A 131 4.70 -8.75 -11.23
C ALA A 131 3.18 -9.00 -11.21
N LEU A 132 2.73 -10.00 -10.44
CA LEU A 132 1.30 -10.27 -10.26
C LEU A 132 0.59 -9.14 -9.53
N SER A 133 1.19 -8.55 -8.48
CA SER A 133 0.56 -7.46 -7.74
C SER A 133 0.37 -6.22 -8.63
N ILE A 134 1.35 -5.88 -9.47
CA ILE A 134 1.22 -4.79 -10.44
C ILE A 134 0.18 -5.12 -11.50
N PHE A 135 0.21 -6.33 -12.07
CA PHE A 135 -0.74 -6.75 -13.11
C PHE A 135 -2.18 -6.71 -12.62
N TYR A 136 -2.47 -7.29 -11.44
CA TYR A 136 -3.81 -7.26 -10.89
C TYR A 136 -4.22 -5.85 -10.42
N SER A 137 -3.28 -5.00 -9.98
CA SER A 137 -3.57 -3.57 -9.73
C SER A 137 -4.01 -2.84 -11.00
N MET A 138 -3.44 -3.16 -12.17
CA MET A 138 -3.87 -2.58 -13.44
C MET A 138 -5.27 -3.06 -13.86
N ILE A 139 -5.58 -4.33 -13.60
CA ILE A 139 -6.93 -4.87 -13.82
C ILE A 139 -7.94 -4.16 -12.92
N ASP A 140 -7.60 -4.02 -11.64
CA ASP A 140 -8.41 -3.30 -10.66
C ASP A 140 -8.68 -1.87 -11.14
N GLU A 141 -7.62 -1.12 -11.46
CA GLU A 141 -7.70 0.24 -12.01
C GLU A 141 -8.66 0.32 -13.21
N ALA A 142 -8.57 -0.62 -14.16
CA ALA A 142 -9.46 -0.67 -15.32
C ALA A 142 -10.94 -0.88 -14.93
N LEU A 143 -11.22 -1.68 -13.90
CA LEU A 143 -12.58 -1.86 -13.37
C LEU A 143 -13.10 -0.57 -12.72
N HIS A 144 -12.25 0.16 -11.99
CA HIS A 144 -12.60 1.46 -11.41
C HIS A 144 -12.90 2.51 -12.50
N TRP A 145 -12.05 2.60 -13.54
CA TRP A 145 -12.33 3.45 -14.70
C TRP A 145 -13.63 3.07 -15.40
N HIS A 146 -13.88 1.78 -15.59
CA HIS A 146 -15.14 1.30 -16.17
C HIS A 146 -16.34 1.74 -15.32
N ARG A 147 -16.25 1.63 -13.99
CA ARG A 147 -17.31 2.09 -13.08
C ARG A 147 -17.51 3.60 -13.15
N TYR A 148 -16.43 4.37 -13.20
CA TYR A 148 -16.44 5.82 -13.28
C TYR A 148 -17.09 6.32 -14.58
N LEU A 149 -16.71 5.75 -15.72
CA LEU A 149 -17.30 6.09 -17.02
C LEU A 149 -18.80 5.76 -17.10
N ASN A 150 -19.26 4.78 -16.31
CA ASN A 150 -20.67 4.43 -16.17
C ASN A 150 -21.40 5.20 -15.04
N GLN A 151 -20.81 6.28 -14.51
CA GLN A 151 -21.38 7.16 -13.46
C GLN A 151 -21.75 6.42 -12.17
N LYS A 152 -21.00 5.36 -11.83
CA LYS A 152 -21.18 4.53 -10.63
C LYS A 152 -20.04 4.70 -9.62
N SER A 153 -19.16 5.67 -9.85
CA SER A 153 -17.99 6.04 -9.04
C SER A 153 -17.80 7.55 -9.10
N ASP A 154 -17.12 8.10 -8.11
CA ASP A 154 -16.81 9.53 -8.02
C ASP A 154 -15.31 9.82 -8.27
N ARG A 155 -14.99 11.12 -8.34
CA ARG A 155 -13.61 11.56 -8.62
C ARG A 155 -12.65 11.23 -7.47
N VAL A 156 -13.14 11.19 -6.24
CA VAL A 156 -12.30 10.95 -5.05
C VAL A 156 -11.82 9.50 -5.05
N GLU A 157 -12.69 8.55 -5.41
CA GLU A 157 -12.31 7.15 -5.61
C GLU A 157 -11.23 7.04 -6.69
N MET A 158 -11.40 7.67 -7.86
CA MET A 158 -10.40 7.60 -8.93
C MET A 158 -9.04 8.18 -8.55
N TRP A 159 -9.02 9.31 -7.82
CA TRP A 159 -7.77 9.87 -7.29
C TRP A 159 -7.14 8.97 -6.24
N SER A 160 -7.94 8.35 -5.37
CA SER A 160 -7.45 7.38 -4.39
C SER A 160 -6.78 6.21 -5.10
N HIS A 161 -7.44 5.62 -6.10
CA HIS A 161 -6.90 4.53 -6.91
C HIS A 161 -5.59 4.89 -7.64
N PHE A 162 -5.52 6.07 -8.25
CA PHE A 162 -4.29 6.57 -8.83
C PHE A 162 -3.13 6.61 -7.80
N PHE A 163 -3.37 7.14 -6.61
CA PHE A 163 -2.35 7.21 -5.56
C PHE A 163 -2.03 5.85 -4.94
N ILE A 164 -3.00 4.92 -4.88
CA ILE A 164 -2.75 3.52 -4.51
C ILE A 164 -1.75 2.92 -5.51
N PHE A 165 -2.02 3.02 -6.81
CA PHE A 165 -1.13 2.45 -7.83
C PHE A 165 0.25 3.11 -7.83
N LEU A 166 0.31 4.44 -7.73
CA LEU A 166 1.56 5.19 -7.66
C LEU A 166 2.38 4.84 -6.41
N GLY A 167 1.76 4.86 -5.23
CA GLY A 167 2.43 4.55 -3.97
C GLY A 167 2.93 3.10 -3.95
N HIS A 168 2.11 2.15 -4.40
CA HIS A 168 2.49 0.75 -4.51
C HIS A 168 3.70 0.54 -5.43
N THR A 169 3.70 1.12 -6.63
CA THR A 169 4.80 0.97 -7.60
C THR A 169 6.09 1.62 -7.11
N ILE A 170 6.04 2.84 -6.57
CA ILE A 170 7.20 3.48 -5.95
C ILE A 170 7.79 2.57 -4.85
N MET A 171 6.93 2.05 -3.97
CA MET A 171 7.35 1.20 -2.85
C MET A 171 8.02 -0.09 -3.33
N VAL A 172 7.34 -0.90 -4.17
CA VAL A 172 7.86 -2.23 -4.54
C VAL A 172 9.06 -2.16 -5.46
N LEU A 173 9.13 -1.17 -6.37
CA LEU A 173 10.29 -1.01 -7.24
C LEU A 173 11.51 -0.53 -6.47
N ALA A 174 11.34 0.42 -5.54
CA ALA A 174 12.42 0.85 -4.66
C ALA A 174 12.91 -0.27 -3.75
N TRP A 175 11.99 -1.08 -3.20
CA TRP A 175 12.34 -2.20 -2.33
C TRP A 175 13.05 -3.31 -3.09
N TYR A 176 12.56 -3.67 -4.28
CA TYR A 176 13.23 -4.63 -5.14
C TYR A 176 14.63 -4.14 -5.55
N HIS A 177 14.78 -2.85 -5.90
CA HIS A 177 16.08 -2.29 -6.19
C HIS A 177 17.00 -2.32 -4.95
N TRP A 178 16.47 -2.05 -3.75
CA TRP A 178 17.24 -2.18 -2.51
C TRP A 178 17.74 -3.60 -2.28
N PHE A 179 16.90 -4.61 -2.54
CA PHE A 179 17.30 -6.02 -2.55
C PHE A 179 18.40 -6.30 -3.58
N ASP A 180 18.20 -5.88 -4.83
CA ASP A 180 19.12 -6.16 -5.94
C ASP A 180 20.53 -5.56 -5.70
N GLN A 181 20.60 -4.45 -4.97
CA GLN A 181 21.85 -3.85 -4.51
C GLN A 181 22.47 -4.52 -3.27
N GLY A 182 21.90 -5.65 -2.81
CA GLY A 182 22.40 -6.40 -1.65
C GLY A 182 21.97 -5.83 -0.30
N TYR A 183 20.87 -5.08 -0.24
CA TYR A 183 20.33 -4.49 0.99
C TYR A 183 21.33 -3.66 1.81
N PRO A 184 22.01 -2.65 1.21
CA PRO A 184 22.91 -1.76 1.95
C PRO A 184 22.20 -1.13 3.17
N GLY A 185 22.90 -1.13 4.31
CA GLY A 185 22.45 -0.58 5.59
C GLY A 185 21.60 -1.53 6.45
N VAL A 186 21.07 -2.64 5.91
CA VAL A 186 20.24 -3.58 6.68
C VAL A 186 21.03 -4.24 7.80
N LYS A 187 22.24 -4.73 7.50
CA LYS A 187 23.10 -5.43 8.46
C LYS A 187 23.47 -4.54 9.66
N GLU A 188 23.89 -3.31 9.38
CA GLU A 188 24.26 -2.31 10.38
C GLU A 188 23.06 -1.95 11.28
N THR A 189 21.88 -1.85 10.67
CA THR A 189 20.64 -1.58 11.39
C THR A 189 20.26 -2.72 12.32
N LEU A 190 20.33 -3.98 11.87
CA LEU A 190 20.05 -5.15 12.69
C LEU A 190 20.99 -5.25 13.90
N ILE A 191 22.29 -5.02 13.69
CA ILE A 191 23.28 -4.97 14.78
C ILE A 191 22.92 -3.88 15.79
N THR A 192 22.50 -2.71 15.31
CA THR A 192 22.09 -1.59 16.16
C THR A 192 20.84 -1.94 16.97
N MET A 193 19.81 -2.48 16.33
CA MET A 193 18.57 -2.87 17.01
C MET A 193 18.81 -3.94 18.09
N GLN A 194 19.70 -4.91 17.83
CA GLN A 194 20.11 -5.90 18.82
C GLN A 194 20.84 -5.25 20.01
N ARG A 195 21.74 -4.29 19.76
CA ARG A 195 22.42 -3.54 20.83
C ARG A 195 21.45 -2.71 21.68
N LEU A 196 20.38 -2.20 21.07
CA LEU A 196 19.33 -1.43 21.74
C LEU A 196 18.27 -2.32 22.42
N GLY A 197 18.34 -3.64 22.28
CA GLY A 197 17.35 -4.57 22.85
C GLY A 197 15.96 -4.49 22.18
N LEU A 198 15.90 -4.05 20.92
CA LEU A 198 14.67 -3.97 20.14
C LEU A 198 14.33 -5.30 19.45
N ILE A 199 15.35 -6.16 19.24
CA ILE A 199 15.27 -7.53 18.71
C ILE A 199 16.29 -8.43 19.40
#